data_AF-A0A9E2VE40-F1
#
_entry.id   AF-A0A9E2VE40-F1
#
_cell.length_a   1.000
_cell.length_b   1.000
_cell.length_c   1.000
_cell.angle_alpha   90.00
_cell.angle_beta   90.00
_cell.angle_gamma   90.00
#
_symmetry.space_group_name_H-M   'P 1'
#
loop_
_entity.id
_entity.type
_entity.pdbx_description
1 polymer ?
#
loop_
_entity_poly.entity_id
_entity_poly.type
_entity_poly.pdbx_seq_one_letter_code
_entity_poly.pdbx_strand_id
1 'polypeptide(L)'
;YPERFSPNVMLRPLYQAMLLPDIMIAGGAAEVAYHLQLKTLFESYRLHVPMLMLRDMAIYTNIQQRQRLDKYGFTVSALFRSASQLADLFIHKYGTTPIDIISETDRMNNIYASLLSRAEKSDPTLKGFVEAEHKKAIQSLEAIRDKMRKSEKRKLDEGIKQIVRIKDTLMPGDVLHERIDNFLPYYMIHGSSYIQTLIQAFHIWDQQLKVVHFD
;
A
#
# COMPACT_ATOMS: atom_id res chain seq x y z
N TYR A 1 -0.36 -15.54 48.18
CA TYR A 1 -0.76 -14.31 47.48
C TYR A 1 -0.56 -14.42 45.96
N PRO A 2 -1.09 -15.45 45.27
CA PRO A 2 -0.99 -15.56 43.80
C PRO A 2 -1.65 -14.38 43.06
N GLU A 3 -2.65 -13.74 43.65
CA GLU A 3 -3.36 -12.57 43.13
C GLU A 3 -2.48 -11.32 42.95
N ARG A 4 -1.24 -11.33 43.46
CA ARG A 4 -0.26 -10.25 43.30
C ARG A 4 0.62 -10.39 42.06
N PHE A 5 0.46 -11.48 41.31
CA PHE A 5 1.27 -11.77 40.12
C PHE A 5 0.39 -11.77 38.87
N SER A 6 0.89 -11.17 37.80
CA SER A 6 0.26 -11.23 36.47
C SER A 6 1.31 -11.46 35.39
N PRO A 7 0.99 -12.24 34.35
CA PRO A 7 1.92 -12.50 33.28
C PRO A 7 2.09 -11.25 32.39
N ASN A 8 3.33 -10.96 32.01
CA ASN A 8 3.62 -9.96 30.98
C ASN A 8 3.33 -10.50 29.57
N VAL A 9 3.58 -9.71 28.52
CA VAL A 9 3.30 -10.10 27.12
C VAL A 9 3.97 -11.42 26.70
N MET A 10 5.14 -11.74 27.24
CA MET A 10 5.90 -12.96 26.90
C MET A 10 5.40 -14.19 27.67
N LEU A 11 4.98 -14.01 28.93
CA LEU A 11 4.50 -15.11 29.78
C LEU A 11 3.00 -15.36 29.61
N ARG A 12 2.23 -14.38 29.14
CA ARG A 12 0.78 -14.49 28.94
C ARG A 12 0.39 -15.67 28.05
N PRO A 13 1.08 -15.98 26.93
CA PRO A 13 0.71 -17.09 26.05
C PRO A 13 0.97 -18.45 26.71
N LEU A 14 2.05 -18.56 27.48
CA LEU A 14 2.32 -19.76 28.27
C LEU A 14 1.29 -19.94 29.37
N TYR A 15 1.00 -18.87 30.10
CA TYR A 15 0.01 -18.90 31.17
C TYR A 15 -1.38 -19.30 30.64
N GLN A 16 -1.75 -18.79 29.47
CA GLN A 16 -2.97 -19.19 28.77
C GLN A 16 -2.94 -20.68 28.41
N ALA A 17 -1.88 -21.15 27.75
CA ALA A 17 -1.73 -22.55 27.35
C ALA A 17 -1.65 -23.55 28.52
N MET A 18 -1.23 -23.09 29.71
CA MET A 18 -1.24 -23.90 30.94
C MET A 18 -2.65 -24.07 31.51
N LEU A 19 -3.48 -23.03 31.42
CA LEU A 19 -4.84 -23.03 31.98
C LEU A 19 -5.88 -23.57 30.99
N LEU A 20 -5.71 -23.24 29.72
CA LEU A 20 -6.59 -23.59 28.62
C LEU A 20 -5.77 -24.40 27.60
N PRO A 21 -6.19 -25.64 27.27
CA PRO A 21 -5.53 -26.42 26.24
C PRO A 21 -5.83 -25.82 24.86
N ASP A 22 -5.07 -24.80 24.50
CA ASP A 22 -5.27 -24.01 23.28
C ASP A 22 -4.85 -24.81 22.05
N ILE A 23 -5.79 -25.12 21.17
CA ILE A 23 -5.51 -25.75 19.87
C ILE A 23 -5.00 -24.71 18.88
N MET A 24 -5.52 -23.48 18.95
CA MET A 24 -5.27 -22.41 18.00
C MET A 24 -5.39 -21.05 18.68
N ILE A 25 -4.51 -20.12 18.30
CA ILE A 25 -4.60 -18.69 18.65
C ILE A 25 -4.78 -17.89 17.37
N ALA A 26 -5.88 -17.12 17.30
CA ALA A 26 -6.11 -16.13 16.27
C ALA A 26 -5.67 -14.75 16.79
N GLY A 27 -4.60 -14.20 16.24
CA GLY A 27 -4.00 -12.95 16.70
C GLY A 27 -3.76 -11.95 15.58
N GLY A 28 -3.48 -10.70 15.94
CA GLY A 28 -2.97 -9.72 14.97
C GLY A 28 -1.58 -10.11 14.44
N ALA A 29 -1.13 -9.47 13.35
CA ALA A 29 0.18 -9.77 12.75
C ALA A 29 1.35 -9.63 13.75
N ALA A 30 1.31 -8.62 14.61
CA ALA A 30 2.31 -8.46 15.67
C ALA A 30 2.23 -9.57 16.72
N GLU A 31 1.01 -10.05 17.03
CA GLU A 31 0.81 -11.11 18.02
C GLU A 31 1.32 -12.46 17.56
N VAL A 32 0.99 -12.82 16.31
CA VAL A 32 1.53 -14.00 15.65
C VAL A 32 3.05 -13.92 15.56
N ALA A 33 3.61 -12.77 15.18
CA ALA A 33 5.04 -12.58 15.06
C ALA A 33 5.79 -12.80 16.39
N TYR A 34 5.29 -12.27 17.50
CA TYR A 34 5.96 -12.53 18.79
C TYR A 34 5.69 -13.94 19.31
N HIS A 35 4.52 -14.55 19.06
CA HIS A 35 4.27 -15.95 19.42
C HIS A 35 5.25 -16.91 18.75
N LEU A 36 5.60 -16.67 17.48
CA LEU A 36 6.61 -17.47 16.77
C LEU A 36 7.97 -17.48 17.49
N GLN A 37 8.30 -16.40 18.22
CA GLN A 37 9.55 -16.29 18.98
C GLN A 37 9.51 -17.09 20.29
N LEU A 38 8.33 -17.48 20.79
CA LEU A 38 8.16 -18.15 22.08
C LEU A 38 8.32 -19.67 22.02
N LYS A 39 8.59 -20.26 20.84
CA LYS A 39 8.65 -21.71 20.65
C LYS A 39 9.52 -22.43 21.70
N THR A 40 10.76 -21.98 21.90
CA THR A 40 11.69 -22.57 22.87
C THR A 40 11.18 -22.47 24.31
N LEU A 41 10.44 -21.41 24.63
CA LEU A 41 9.84 -21.20 25.93
C LEU A 41 8.69 -22.19 26.17
N PHE A 42 7.85 -22.45 25.17
CA PHE A 42 6.82 -23.49 25.26
C PHE A 42 7.44 -24.88 25.47
N GLU A 43 8.51 -25.20 24.73
CA GLU A 43 9.25 -26.46 24.86
C GLU A 43 9.85 -26.64 26.26
N SER A 44 10.43 -25.59 26.86
CA SER A 44 11.01 -25.67 28.20
C SER A 44 9.98 -25.98 29.29
N TYR A 45 8.74 -25.51 29.11
CA TYR A 45 7.61 -25.79 29.99
C TYR A 45 6.80 -27.04 29.60
N ARG A 46 7.27 -27.80 28.59
CA ARG A 46 6.62 -29.01 28.05
C ARG A 46 5.17 -28.75 27.61
N LEU A 47 4.92 -27.57 27.06
CA LEU A 47 3.63 -27.17 26.50
C LEU A 47 3.66 -27.32 24.98
N HIS A 48 2.51 -27.61 24.40
CA HIS A 48 2.33 -27.59 22.95
C HIS A 48 2.21 -26.15 22.47
N VAL A 49 2.90 -25.81 21.38
CA VAL A 49 2.70 -24.52 20.72
C VAL A 49 1.38 -24.59 19.95
N PRO A 50 0.41 -23.70 20.23
CA PRO A 50 -0.86 -23.70 19.52
C PRO A 50 -0.67 -23.31 18.05
N MET A 51 -1.61 -23.71 17.19
CA MET A 51 -1.64 -23.23 15.81
C MET A 51 -1.79 -21.70 15.81
N LEU A 52 -0.89 -21.01 15.11
CA LEU A 52 -0.92 -19.56 15.02
C LEU A 52 -1.64 -19.13 13.75
N MET A 53 -2.73 -18.39 13.91
CA MET A 53 -3.55 -17.89 12.81
C MET A 53 -3.63 -16.37 12.88
N LEU A 54 -3.62 -15.73 11.71
CA LEU A 54 -3.98 -14.33 11.62
C LEU A 54 -5.49 -14.22 11.82
N ARG A 55 -5.91 -13.30 12.70
CA ARG A 55 -7.33 -12.91 12.77
C ARG A 55 -7.76 -12.29 11.45
N ASP A 56 -9.05 -12.38 11.15
CA ASP A 56 -9.62 -11.68 10.01
C ASP A 56 -9.37 -10.17 10.13
N MET A 57 -9.04 -9.57 8.98
CA MET A 57 -8.85 -8.14 8.81
C MET A 57 -9.87 -7.66 7.78
N ALA A 58 -10.47 -6.50 8.02
CA ALA A 58 -11.51 -5.98 7.16
C ALA A 58 -11.33 -4.51 6.80
N ILE A 59 -11.80 -4.17 5.60
CA ILE A 59 -12.09 -2.81 5.18
C ILE A 59 -13.60 -2.66 5.06
N TYR A 60 -14.15 -1.69 5.77
CA TYR A 60 -15.54 -1.27 5.68
C TYR A 60 -15.68 -0.20 4.60
N THR A 61 -16.44 -0.46 3.55
CA THR A 61 -16.66 0.54 2.50
C THR A 61 -18.13 0.65 2.12
N ASN A 62 -18.59 1.88 1.92
CA ASN A 62 -19.96 2.13 1.46
C ASN A 62 -20.07 2.01 -0.07
N ILE A 63 -21.31 1.88 -0.56
CA ILE A 63 -21.60 1.78 -1.99
C ILE A 63 -21.00 2.94 -2.79
N GLN A 64 -21.08 4.17 -2.26
CA GLN A 64 -20.62 5.37 -2.96
C GLN A 64 -19.10 5.38 -3.19
N GLN A 65 -18.32 4.96 -2.20
CA GLN A 65 -16.87 4.81 -2.29
C GLN A 65 -16.51 3.73 -3.32
N ARG A 66 -17.18 2.58 -3.27
CA ARG A 66 -16.97 1.49 -4.24
C ARG A 66 -17.28 1.94 -5.66
N GLN A 67 -18.44 2.53 -5.91
CA GLN A 67 -18.83 3.04 -7.22
C GLN A 67 -17.84 4.08 -7.75
N ARG A 68 -17.28 4.93 -6.88
CA ARG A 68 -16.23 5.88 -7.26
C ARG A 68 -14.92 5.18 -7.62
N LEU A 69 -14.48 4.20 -6.83
CA LEU A 69 -13.29 3.41 -7.15
C LEU A 69 -13.47 2.70 -8.50
N ASP A 70 -14.63 2.08 -8.72
CA ASP A 70 -14.97 1.39 -9.98
C ASP A 70 -15.01 2.38 -11.15
N LYS A 71 -15.59 3.58 -10.98
CA LYS A 71 -15.61 4.65 -11.98
C LYS A 71 -14.21 5.08 -12.41
N TYR A 72 -13.27 5.15 -11.46
CA TYR A 72 -11.86 5.45 -11.73
C TYR A 72 -11.04 4.19 -12.06
N GLY A 73 -11.69 3.02 -12.08
CA GLY A 73 -11.14 1.71 -12.34
C GLY A 73 -9.97 1.33 -11.44
N PHE A 74 -10.12 1.63 -10.14
CA PHE A 74 -9.27 1.14 -9.06
C PHE A 74 -10.02 0.08 -8.25
N THR A 75 -9.28 -0.88 -7.72
CA THR A 75 -9.79 -1.81 -6.71
C THR A 75 -9.34 -1.36 -5.32
N VAL A 76 -9.96 -1.90 -4.27
CA VAL A 76 -9.55 -1.63 -2.88
C VAL A 76 -8.09 -2.02 -2.64
N SER A 77 -7.61 -3.10 -3.27
CA SER A 77 -6.20 -3.52 -3.18
C SER A 77 -5.22 -2.46 -3.71
N ALA A 78 -5.64 -1.63 -4.68
CA ALA A 78 -4.78 -0.55 -5.16
C ALA A 78 -4.51 0.51 -4.08
N LEU A 79 -5.41 0.68 -3.10
CA LEU A 79 -5.28 1.68 -2.03
C LEU A 79 -4.10 1.42 -1.08
N PHE A 80 -3.54 0.22 -1.09
CA PHE A 80 -2.30 -0.11 -0.38
C PHE A 80 -1.06 0.56 -0.98
N ARG A 81 -1.16 1.10 -2.21
CA ARG A 81 -0.10 1.89 -2.83
C ARG A 81 -0.07 3.30 -2.24
N SER A 82 1.07 3.98 -2.38
CA SER A 82 1.19 5.38 -1.94
C SER A 82 0.31 6.31 -2.79
N ALA A 83 -0.05 7.48 -2.25
CA ALA A 83 -0.83 8.47 -2.99
C ALA A 83 -0.15 8.90 -4.31
N SER A 84 1.19 8.96 -4.35
CA SER A 84 1.94 9.23 -5.58
C SER A 84 1.75 8.11 -6.61
N GLN A 85 1.89 6.85 -6.18
CA GLN A 85 1.72 5.70 -7.07
C GLN A 85 0.29 5.61 -7.62
N LEU A 86 -0.72 5.93 -6.81
CA LEU A 86 -2.12 6.01 -7.25
C LEU A 86 -2.32 7.11 -8.30
N ALA A 87 -1.72 8.28 -8.08
CA ALA A 87 -1.75 9.38 -9.05
C ALA A 87 -1.09 8.99 -10.38
N ASP A 88 0.08 8.33 -10.32
CA ASP A 88 0.81 7.89 -11.51
C ASP A 88 0.02 6.84 -12.29
N LEU A 89 -0.60 5.87 -11.61
CA LEU A 89 -1.50 4.89 -12.24
C LEU A 89 -2.70 5.56 -12.91
N PHE A 90 -3.28 6.57 -12.27
CA PHE A 90 -4.42 7.29 -12.82
C PHE A 90 -4.04 8.10 -14.06
N ILE A 91 -2.90 8.80 -14.01
CA ILE A 91 -2.36 9.56 -15.15
C ILE A 91 -2.00 8.62 -16.30
N HIS A 92 -1.41 7.46 -16.02
CA HIS A 92 -1.09 6.49 -17.06
C HIS A 92 -2.36 5.95 -17.74
N LYS A 93 -3.46 5.79 -16.99
CA LYS A 93 -4.70 5.22 -17.51
C LYS A 93 -5.57 6.21 -18.28
N TYR A 94 -5.65 7.46 -17.80
CA TYR A 94 -6.57 8.47 -18.34
C TYR A 94 -5.87 9.67 -18.99
N GLY A 95 -4.53 9.72 -18.93
CA GLY A 95 -3.74 10.74 -19.60
C GLY A 95 -3.94 10.66 -21.11
N THR A 96 -4.28 11.79 -21.72
CA THR A 96 -4.54 11.86 -23.16
C THR A 96 -3.26 11.95 -23.98
N THR A 97 -2.16 12.31 -23.34
CA THR A 97 -0.89 12.60 -24.00
C THR A 97 0.13 11.56 -23.56
N PRO A 98 0.76 10.80 -24.47
CA PRO A 98 1.90 9.96 -24.10
C PRO A 98 2.99 10.89 -23.57
N ILE A 99 3.32 10.74 -22.29
CA ILE A 99 4.32 11.56 -21.59
C ILE A 99 5.71 10.91 -21.67
N ASP A 100 5.82 9.80 -22.39
CA ASP A 100 7.08 9.16 -22.59
C ASP A 100 7.89 9.90 -23.67
N ILE A 101 9.17 10.13 -23.38
CA ILE A 101 10.10 10.88 -24.24
C ILE A 101 11.22 10.00 -24.78
N ILE A 102 11.10 8.66 -24.63
CA ILE A 102 12.13 7.71 -25.07
C ILE A 102 12.54 7.98 -26.53
N SER A 103 11.58 8.20 -27.42
CA SER A 103 11.88 8.37 -28.85
C SER A 103 12.68 9.66 -29.13
N GLU A 104 12.38 10.73 -28.39
CA GLU A 104 13.05 12.02 -28.46
C GLU A 104 14.45 11.95 -27.86
N THR A 105 14.59 11.25 -26.73
CA THR A 105 15.87 10.99 -26.07
C THR A 105 16.79 10.18 -26.97
N ASP A 106 16.29 9.12 -27.62
CA ASP A 106 17.08 8.30 -28.54
C ASP A 106 17.55 9.10 -29.77
N ARG A 107 16.67 9.92 -30.35
CA ARG A 107 17.06 10.83 -31.45
C ARG A 107 18.12 11.82 -31.01
N MET A 108 17.99 12.40 -29.81
CA MET A 108 18.97 13.34 -29.26
C MET A 108 20.33 12.67 -29.06
N ASN A 109 20.35 11.46 -28.49
CA ASN A 109 21.57 10.68 -28.31
C ASN A 109 22.29 10.41 -29.65
N ASN A 110 21.55 10.06 -30.70
CA ASN A 110 22.11 9.82 -32.02
C ASN A 110 22.71 11.10 -32.65
N ILE A 111 22.04 12.25 -32.49
CA ILE A 111 22.55 13.54 -32.96
C ILE A 111 23.86 13.88 -32.26
N TYR A 112 23.91 13.76 -30.93
CA TYR A 112 25.12 14.09 -30.16
C TYR A 112 26.26 13.10 -30.40
N ALA A 113 25.98 11.80 -30.62
CA ALA A 113 26.99 10.82 -31.02
C ALA A 113 27.64 11.19 -32.37
N SER A 114 26.84 11.62 -33.35
CA SER A 114 27.33 12.11 -34.63
C SER A 114 28.20 13.38 -34.46
N LEU A 115 27.74 14.34 -33.65
CA LEU A 115 28.49 15.57 -33.38
C LEU A 115 29.81 15.30 -32.66
N LEU A 116 29.82 14.38 -31.69
CA LEU A 116 31.03 13.96 -30.97
C LEU A 116 32.07 13.39 -31.93
N SER A 117 31.65 12.48 -32.83
CA SER A 117 32.54 11.85 -33.82
C SER A 117 33.17 12.85 -34.79
N ARG A 118 32.46 13.95 -35.11
CA ARG A 118 32.96 15.05 -35.94
C ARG A 118 33.86 15.99 -35.16
N ALA A 119 33.51 16.30 -33.91
CA ALA A 119 34.30 17.15 -33.03
C ALA A 119 35.66 16.54 -32.76
N GLU A 120 35.73 15.24 -32.45
CA GLU A 120 36.99 14.50 -32.24
C GLU A 120 37.91 14.53 -33.47
N LYS A 121 37.34 14.52 -34.68
CA LYS A 121 38.10 14.63 -35.94
C LYS A 121 38.58 16.05 -36.26
N SER A 122 37.89 17.07 -35.73
CA SER A 122 38.21 18.48 -36.00
C SER A 122 39.17 19.04 -34.96
N ASP A 123 38.84 18.89 -33.68
CA ASP A 123 39.63 19.35 -32.53
C ASP A 123 39.27 18.49 -31.31
N PRO A 124 40.19 17.62 -30.82
CA PRO A 124 39.96 16.78 -29.65
C PRO A 124 39.57 17.54 -28.37
N THR A 125 39.93 18.82 -28.25
CA THR A 125 39.58 19.64 -27.07
C THR A 125 38.08 19.94 -26.98
N LEU A 126 37.35 19.84 -28.10
CA LEU A 126 35.91 20.08 -28.16
C LEU A 126 35.07 18.94 -27.58
N LYS A 127 35.66 17.77 -27.32
CA LYS A 127 34.94 16.60 -26.79
C LYS A 127 34.16 16.92 -25.52
N GLY A 128 34.83 17.50 -24.52
CA GLY A 128 34.20 17.83 -23.24
C GLY A 128 33.09 18.88 -23.37
N PHE A 129 33.22 19.80 -24.33
CA PHE A 129 32.17 20.77 -24.63
C PHE A 129 30.91 20.10 -25.21
N VAL A 130 31.07 19.19 -26.18
CA VAL A 130 29.95 18.47 -26.80
C VAL A 130 29.23 17.56 -25.79
N GLU A 131 29.97 16.86 -24.93
CA GLU A 131 29.40 16.02 -23.86
C GLU A 131 28.61 16.87 -22.84
N ALA A 132 29.13 18.04 -22.47
CA ALA A 132 28.45 18.95 -21.56
C ALA A 132 27.13 19.48 -22.17
N GLU A 133 27.13 19.86 -23.44
CA GLU A 133 25.92 20.30 -24.14
C GLU A 133 24.92 19.14 -24.35
N HIS A 134 25.40 17.92 -24.60
CA HIS A 134 24.53 16.74 -24.67
C HIS A 134 23.80 16.53 -23.36
N LYS A 135 24.53 16.54 -22.23
CA LYS A 135 23.94 16.40 -20.90
C LYS A 135 22.88 17.48 -20.61
N LYS A 136 23.16 18.74 -20.96
CA LYS A 136 22.18 19.83 -20.82
C LYS A 136 20.93 19.60 -21.68
N ALA A 137 21.08 19.12 -22.91
CA ALA A 137 19.96 18.83 -23.80
C ALA A 137 19.06 17.72 -23.23
N ILE A 138 19.66 16.63 -22.71
CA ILE A 138 18.92 15.56 -22.05
C ILE A 138 18.17 16.07 -20.81
N GLN A 139 18.84 16.83 -19.94
CA GLN A 139 18.19 17.44 -18.77
C GLN A 139 17.03 18.38 -19.17
N SER A 140 17.16 19.09 -20.29
CA SER A 140 16.10 19.95 -20.81
C SER A 140 14.87 19.14 -21.27
N LEU A 141 15.08 18.00 -21.93
CA LEU A 141 14.01 17.08 -22.30
C LEU A 141 13.30 16.52 -21.06
N GLU A 142 14.05 16.12 -20.03
CA GLU A 142 13.47 15.65 -18.76
C GLU A 142 12.64 16.74 -18.07
N ALA A 143 13.11 17.99 -18.07
CA ALA A 143 12.36 19.11 -17.52
C ALA A 143 11.05 19.38 -18.29
N ILE A 144 11.03 19.18 -19.62
CA ILE A 144 9.82 19.27 -20.43
C ILE A 144 8.85 18.14 -20.06
N ARG A 145 9.33 16.89 -19.99
CA ARG A 145 8.54 15.73 -19.55
C ARG A 145 7.88 15.98 -18.20
N ASP A 146 8.64 16.48 -17.23
CA ASP A 146 8.12 16.71 -15.88
C ASP A 146 7.07 17.83 -15.85
N LYS A 147 7.22 18.87 -16.68
CA LYS A 147 6.17 19.90 -16.89
C LYS A 147 4.92 19.32 -17.55
N MET A 148 5.06 18.43 -18.54
CA MET A 148 3.94 17.73 -19.17
C MET A 148 3.19 16.85 -18.15
N ARG A 149 3.92 16.06 -17.35
CA ARG A 149 3.35 15.26 -16.24
C ARG A 149 2.58 16.14 -15.27
N LYS A 150 3.16 17.27 -14.86
CA LYS A 150 2.50 18.20 -13.93
C LYS A 150 1.23 18.81 -14.54
N SER A 151 1.22 19.09 -15.84
CA SER A 151 0.03 19.59 -16.54
C SER A 151 -1.10 18.55 -16.60
N GLU A 152 -0.77 17.31 -16.97
CA GLU A 152 -1.74 16.20 -16.98
C GLU A 152 -2.27 15.89 -15.58
N LYS A 153 -1.39 15.90 -14.57
CA LYS A 153 -1.79 15.78 -13.17
C LYS A 153 -2.81 16.85 -12.76
N ARG A 154 -2.67 18.10 -13.25
CA ARG A 154 -3.63 19.18 -12.97
C ARG A 154 -4.98 18.94 -13.64
N LYS A 155 -5.01 18.44 -14.89
CA LYS A 155 -6.26 18.09 -15.58
C LYS A 155 -7.02 16.96 -14.87
N LEU A 156 -6.27 15.99 -14.34
CA LEU A 156 -6.80 14.81 -13.66
C LEU A 156 -6.87 14.96 -12.12
N ASP A 157 -6.60 16.16 -11.61
CA ASP A 157 -6.38 16.43 -10.18
C ASP A 157 -7.61 16.10 -9.33
N GLU A 158 -8.81 16.37 -9.84
CA GLU A 158 -10.05 16.06 -9.12
C GLU A 158 -10.22 14.55 -8.90
N GLY A 159 -9.97 13.74 -9.92
CA GLY A 159 -10.03 12.27 -9.81
C GLY A 159 -8.99 11.74 -8.83
N ILE A 160 -7.76 12.25 -8.92
CA ILE A 160 -6.67 11.90 -8.00
C ILE A 160 -7.05 12.26 -6.57
N LYS A 161 -7.54 13.47 -6.32
CA LYS A 161 -7.99 13.93 -4.99
C LYS A 161 -9.11 13.06 -4.45
N GLN A 162 -10.05 12.62 -5.28
CA GLN A 162 -11.12 11.73 -4.84
C GLN A 162 -10.60 10.36 -4.43
N ILE A 163 -9.69 9.76 -5.21
CA ILE A 163 -9.06 8.47 -4.86
C ILE A 163 -8.27 8.60 -3.56
N VAL A 164 -7.49 9.67 -3.40
CA VAL A 164 -6.72 9.93 -2.18
C VAL A 164 -7.64 10.12 -0.97
N ARG A 165 -8.75 10.85 -1.11
CA ARG A 165 -9.76 10.97 -0.03
C ARG A 165 -10.34 9.62 0.38
N ILE A 166 -10.64 8.74 -0.58
CA ILE A 166 -11.13 7.40 -0.28
C ILE A 166 -10.04 6.59 0.45
N LYS A 167 -8.79 6.65 -0.01
CA LYS A 167 -7.64 6.04 0.69
C LYS A 167 -7.53 6.57 2.11
N ASP A 168 -7.55 7.87 2.34
CA ASP A 168 -7.40 8.47 3.67
C ASP A 168 -8.55 8.09 4.61
N THR A 169 -9.73 7.80 4.07
CA THR A 169 -10.88 7.33 4.85
C THR A 169 -10.74 5.84 5.23
N LEU A 170 -10.31 5.00 4.29
CA LEU A 170 -10.22 3.53 4.50
C LEU A 170 -8.91 3.09 5.14
N MET A 171 -7.85 3.88 4.95
CA MET A 171 -6.48 3.63 5.41
C MET A 171 -5.84 4.91 5.99
N PRO A 172 -6.40 5.49 7.06
CA PRO A 172 -5.85 6.71 7.65
C PRO A 172 -4.41 6.51 8.11
N GLY A 173 -3.49 7.33 7.61
CA GLY A 173 -2.06 7.21 7.91
C GLY A 173 -1.42 5.92 7.39
N ASP A 174 -1.91 5.37 6.27
CA ASP A 174 -1.46 4.11 5.67
C ASP A 174 -1.70 2.86 6.55
N VAL A 175 -2.54 2.98 7.58
CA VAL A 175 -2.97 1.87 8.43
C VAL A 175 -4.45 1.60 8.17
N LEU A 176 -4.86 0.33 8.16
CA LEU A 176 -6.28 -0.04 8.05
C LEU A 176 -7.11 0.67 9.12
N HIS A 177 -8.23 1.26 8.72
CA HIS A 177 -9.11 1.97 9.64
C HIS A 177 -9.67 1.09 10.77
N GLU A 178 -9.71 -0.23 10.66
CA GLU A 178 -10.13 -1.13 11.75
C GLU A 178 -9.25 -1.01 13.01
N ARG A 179 -8.05 -0.41 12.89
CA ARG A 179 -7.14 -0.16 14.01
C ARG A 179 -7.35 1.22 14.66
N ILE A 180 -8.20 2.06 14.07
CA ILE A 180 -8.40 3.46 14.44
C ILE A 180 -9.89 3.68 14.79
N ASP A 181 -10.78 3.20 13.93
CA ASP A 181 -12.21 3.34 14.06
C ASP A 181 -12.76 2.50 15.20
N ASN A 182 -13.77 3.06 15.88
CA ASN A 182 -14.61 2.31 16.78
C ASN A 182 -15.76 1.67 16.00
N PHE A 183 -16.29 0.53 16.48
CA PHE A 183 -17.44 -0.12 15.82
C PHE A 183 -18.77 0.64 16.03
N LEU A 184 -18.88 1.47 17.07
CA LEU A 184 -20.12 2.14 17.48
C LEU A 184 -20.77 2.98 16.35
N PRO A 185 -20.04 3.81 15.59
CA PRO A 185 -20.63 4.56 14.48
C PRO A 185 -21.30 3.64 13.45
N TYR A 186 -20.66 2.52 13.11
CA TYR A 186 -21.22 1.55 12.16
C TYR A 186 -22.45 0.85 12.73
N TYR A 187 -22.41 0.46 14.01
CA TYR A 187 -23.56 -0.15 14.69
C TYR A 187 -24.72 0.84 14.86
N MET A 188 -24.47 2.12 15.07
CA MET A 188 -25.53 3.15 15.16
C MET A 188 -26.26 3.34 13.83
N ILE A 189 -25.58 3.17 12.69
CA ILE A 189 -26.18 3.31 11.36
C ILE A 189 -26.91 2.03 10.95
N HIS A 190 -26.27 0.86 11.11
CA HIS A 190 -26.77 -0.40 10.56
C HIS A 190 -27.43 -1.34 11.61
N GLY A 191 -27.37 -1.00 12.89
CA GLY A 191 -27.94 -1.79 13.97
C GLY A 191 -27.37 -3.22 14.05
N SER A 192 -28.22 -4.19 14.41
CA SER A 192 -27.83 -5.60 14.53
C SER A 192 -27.35 -6.23 13.23
N SER A 193 -27.75 -5.69 12.07
CA SER A 193 -27.28 -6.17 10.76
C SER A 193 -25.76 -6.02 10.60
N TYR A 194 -25.15 -5.02 11.26
CA TYR A 194 -23.69 -4.82 11.28
C TYR A 194 -22.95 -6.08 11.74
N ILE A 195 -23.34 -6.61 12.90
CA ILE A 195 -22.71 -7.78 13.50
C ILE A 195 -23.00 -9.05 12.67
N GLN A 196 -24.23 -9.18 12.14
CA GLN A 196 -24.59 -10.32 11.30
C GLN A 196 -23.76 -10.37 10.01
N THR A 197 -23.59 -9.25 9.32
CA THR A 197 -22.76 -9.15 8.13
C THR A 197 -21.30 -9.50 8.43
N LEU A 198 -20.77 -9.06 9.59
CA LEU A 198 -19.41 -9.41 10.01
C LEU A 198 -19.24 -10.91 10.24
N ILE A 199 -20.17 -11.54 10.97
CA ILE A 199 -20.15 -12.99 11.22
C ILE A 199 -20.21 -13.78 9.92
N GLN A 200 -20.96 -13.30 8.92
CA GLN A 200 -21.05 -13.95 7.60
C GLN A 200 -19.80 -13.75 6.76
N ALA A 201 -19.14 -12.59 6.87
CA ALA A 201 -17.96 -12.26 6.09
C ALA A 201 -16.66 -12.87 6.65
N PHE A 202 -16.59 -13.11 7.97
CA PHE A 202 -15.38 -13.55 8.65
C PHE A 202 -15.33 -15.07 8.71
N HIS A 203 -14.21 -15.63 8.25
CA HIS A 203 -14.03 -17.07 8.16
C HIS A 203 -12.56 -17.40 8.37
N ILE A 204 -12.25 -18.05 9.49
CA ILE A 204 -10.88 -18.28 9.99
C ILE A 204 -9.95 -19.01 9.00
N TRP A 205 -10.51 -19.77 8.05
CA TRP A 205 -9.76 -20.52 7.05
C TRP A 205 -9.47 -19.73 5.77
N ASP A 206 -10.15 -18.59 5.59
CA ASP A 206 -9.96 -17.71 4.44
C ASP A 206 -9.15 -16.48 4.87
N GLN A 207 -7.82 -16.57 4.81
CA GLN A 207 -6.89 -15.53 5.28
C GLN A 207 -6.68 -14.38 4.28
N GLN A 208 -7.75 -13.94 3.64
CA GLN A 208 -7.74 -12.76 2.77
C GLN A 208 -8.33 -11.56 3.49
N LEU A 209 -7.87 -10.36 3.13
CA LEU A 209 -8.48 -9.12 3.56
C LEU A 209 -9.96 -9.09 3.13
N LYS A 210 -10.86 -8.96 4.10
CA LYS A 210 -12.29 -8.88 3.84
C LYS A 210 -12.64 -7.45 3.42
N VAL A 211 -13.35 -7.33 2.31
CA VAL A 211 -13.97 -6.04 1.93
C VAL A 211 -15.45 -6.17 2.22
N VAL A 212 -15.91 -5.51 3.27
CA VAL A 212 -17.30 -5.58 3.74
C VAL A 212 -18.05 -4.36 3.26
N HIS A 213 -19.23 -4.60 2.69
CA HIS A 213 -20.10 -3.56 2.16
C HIS A 213 -21.35 -3.46 3.04
N PHE A 214 -21.67 -2.22 3.40
CA PHE A 214 -22.94 -1.89 4.03
C PHE A 214 -23.70 -0.90 3.14
N ASP A 215 -24.99 -1.18 2.97
CA ASP A 215 -25.94 -0.33 2.26
C ASP A 215 -26.47 0.78 3.18
#